data_AF-A0A0Q6WME1-F1
#
_entry.id   AF-A0A0Q6WME1-F1
#
_cell.length_a   1.000
_cell.length_b   1.000
_cell.length_c   1.000
_cell.angle_alpha   90.00
_cell.angle_beta   90.00
_cell.angle_gamma   90.00
#
_symmetry.space_group_name_H-M   'P 1'
#
loop_
_entity.id
_entity.type
_entity.pdbx_description
1 polymer ?
#
loop_
_entity_poly.entity_id
_entity_poly.type
_entity_poly.pdbx_seq_one_letter_code
_entity_poly.pdbx_strand_id
1 'polypeptide(L)'
;MLFSVSLCLSGCVSQPRAAEPLSFDFTTTPAPTYSRDRGAGFEPGAALNAAGQPSFFTVDVPAEGNYRVTATLGAAAASNTTIKAELRRLMLDSVGVAAGATETRSFIVNVRTARIAAVPGVEAGVVKLKEPRESKDEIWAWDQRLTLEINGSQPALRSLVIEPVRVPTVFLLGDSTVADQSREPYSSWGQMLTALFKPTVAVANHAQSGETFRDSLARRRIDKILSVMQPGDTVLLQFGHNDQKQQKDGSGNAQTYKAELCTHAERILARGGVPVVVSSMERRNFDPEGKLRPSLTEYADAARAVAQDMKLAFIDLNAMSQQFYAALGPERSQAAHPMNNGKLDNTHHNNYGAMQLARLVALGLREARVPVAAQLRDDLGAIDPARPLPPEQFHVAASPGFTQQRPLGD
;
A
#
# COMPACT_ATOMS: atom_id res chain seq x y z
N MET A 1 22.76 27.05 -56.54
CA MET A 1 21.50 26.39 -56.14
C MET A 1 21.69 24.89 -56.26
N LEU A 2 21.89 24.20 -55.13
CA LEU A 2 21.77 22.74 -55.01
C LEU A 2 21.28 22.49 -53.58
N PHE A 3 19.98 22.20 -53.45
CA PHE A 3 19.36 21.76 -52.21
C PHE A 3 19.61 20.25 -52.07
N SER A 4 20.38 19.86 -51.06
CA SER A 4 20.49 18.46 -50.65
C SER A 4 19.39 18.17 -49.64
N VAL A 5 18.40 17.39 -50.04
CA VAL A 5 17.32 16.92 -49.18
C VAL A 5 17.81 15.65 -48.47
N SER A 6 18.12 15.76 -47.17
CA SER A 6 18.35 14.59 -46.32
C SER A 6 17.01 13.91 -46.04
N LEU A 7 16.85 12.70 -46.58
CA LEU A 7 15.72 11.82 -46.32
C LEU A 7 15.91 11.18 -44.93
N CYS A 8 15.20 11.67 -43.91
CA CYS A 8 15.12 11.00 -42.61
C CYS A 8 14.25 9.74 -42.74
N LEU A 9 14.89 8.57 -42.78
CA LEU A 9 14.23 7.28 -42.58
C LEU A 9 13.84 7.15 -41.11
N SER A 10 12.62 7.57 -40.77
CA SER A 10 11.99 7.20 -39.49
C SER A 10 11.77 5.68 -39.50
N GLY A 11 12.63 4.96 -38.80
CA GLY A 11 12.38 3.57 -38.45
C GLY A 11 11.10 3.47 -37.64
N CYS A 12 10.08 2.81 -38.19
CA CYS A 12 8.92 2.36 -37.42
C CYS A 12 9.40 1.38 -36.35
N VAL A 13 9.64 1.87 -35.14
CA VAL A 13 9.73 1.02 -33.95
C VAL A 13 8.33 0.42 -33.78
N SER A 14 8.19 -0.86 -34.13
CA SER A 14 6.99 -1.64 -33.86
C SER A 14 6.67 -1.52 -32.37
N GLN A 15 5.54 -0.90 -32.01
CA GLN A 15 5.04 -0.93 -30.65
C GLN A 15 4.93 -2.41 -30.23
N PRO A 16 5.47 -2.81 -29.06
CA PRO A 16 5.27 -4.17 -28.59
C PRO A 16 3.78 -4.44 -28.49
N ARG A 17 3.32 -5.55 -29.09
CA ARG A 17 1.94 -6.04 -28.96
C ARG A 17 1.58 -6.08 -27.48
N ALA A 18 0.47 -5.43 -27.09
CA ALA A 18 -0.03 -5.53 -25.73
C ALA A 18 -0.19 -7.02 -25.38
N ALA A 19 0.34 -7.46 -24.23
CA ALA A 19 0.19 -8.85 -23.82
C ALA A 19 -1.30 -9.17 -23.70
N GLU A 20 -1.71 -10.33 -24.18
CA GLU A 20 -3.12 -10.73 -24.16
C GLU A 20 -3.61 -10.87 -22.71
N PRO A 21 -4.85 -10.44 -22.41
CA PRO A 21 -5.44 -10.61 -21.09
C PRO A 21 -5.48 -12.08 -20.66
N LEU A 22 -5.05 -12.38 -19.44
CA LEU A 22 -5.16 -13.70 -18.84
C LEU A 22 -6.57 -13.87 -18.26
N SER A 23 -7.32 -14.85 -18.75
CA SER A 23 -8.72 -15.07 -18.37
C SER A 23 -8.90 -16.42 -17.69
N PHE A 24 -9.61 -16.43 -16.56
CA PHE A 24 -9.84 -17.62 -15.75
C PHE A 24 -11.32 -17.72 -15.40
N ASP A 25 -11.96 -18.83 -15.78
CA ASP A 25 -13.34 -19.18 -15.38
C ASP A 25 -13.29 -20.34 -14.39
N PHE A 26 -13.86 -20.12 -13.20
CA PHE A 26 -13.89 -21.08 -12.10
C PHE A 26 -15.24 -21.78 -11.94
N THR A 27 -16.17 -21.59 -12.89
CA THR A 27 -17.52 -22.13 -12.81
C THR A 27 -17.69 -23.49 -13.49
N THR A 28 -16.82 -23.82 -14.44
CA THR A 28 -16.97 -25.01 -15.29
C THR A 28 -15.86 -26.06 -15.13
N THR A 29 -14.78 -25.76 -14.41
CA THR A 29 -13.63 -26.66 -14.26
C THR A 29 -13.05 -26.55 -12.86
N PRO A 30 -12.64 -27.67 -12.22
CA PRO A 30 -11.93 -27.59 -10.95
C PRO A 30 -10.72 -26.69 -11.09
N ALA A 31 -10.62 -25.69 -10.22
CA ALA A 31 -9.54 -24.73 -10.33
C ALA A 31 -8.20 -25.44 -10.07
N PRO A 32 -7.23 -25.37 -10.99
CA PRO A 32 -6.00 -26.14 -10.86
C PRO A 32 -5.18 -25.63 -9.68
N THR A 33 -4.48 -26.53 -8.98
CA THR A 33 -3.45 -26.12 -8.02
C THR A 33 -2.36 -25.34 -8.77
N TYR A 34 -1.82 -24.28 -8.17
CA TYR A 34 -0.72 -23.53 -8.76
C TYR A 34 0.53 -24.40 -8.94
N SER A 35 1.22 -24.22 -10.07
CA SER A 35 2.59 -24.67 -10.28
C SER A 35 3.28 -23.75 -11.28
N ARG A 36 4.61 -23.65 -11.21
CA ARG A 36 5.42 -22.87 -12.16
C ARG A 36 5.21 -23.31 -13.61
N ASP A 37 5.06 -24.61 -13.87
CA ASP A 37 4.86 -25.13 -15.23
C ASP A 37 3.49 -24.70 -15.82
N ARG A 38 2.48 -24.54 -14.96
CA ARG A 38 1.15 -24.06 -15.38
C ARG A 38 1.09 -22.55 -15.48
N GLY A 39 1.89 -21.82 -14.70
CA GLY A 39 1.90 -20.37 -14.64
C GLY A 39 0.67 -19.75 -13.94
N ALA A 40 -0.35 -20.53 -13.56
CA ALA A 40 -1.50 -20.05 -12.80
C ALA A 40 -2.19 -21.16 -12.02
N GLY A 41 -2.89 -20.81 -10.94
CA GLY A 41 -3.73 -21.72 -10.17
C GLY A 41 -3.94 -21.27 -8.73
N PHE A 42 -4.65 -22.08 -7.95
CA PHE A 42 -4.82 -21.86 -6.52
C PHE A 42 -3.67 -22.46 -5.73
N GLU A 43 -3.11 -21.71 -4.78
CA GLU A 43 -2.13 -22.25 -3.84
C GLU A 43 -2.77 -23.37 -2.99
N PRO A 44 -1.99 -24.37 -2.56
CA PRO A 44 -2.47 -25.39 -1.63
C PRO A 44 -3.08 -24.75 -0.37
N GLY A 45 -4.29 -25.17 0.01
CA GLY A 45 -4.98 -24.59 1.15
C GLY A 45 -6.49 -24.81 1.10
N ALA A 46 -7.25 -23.79 1.49
CA ALA A 46 -8.71 -23.83 1.45
C ALA A 46 -9.24 -23.94 0.01
N ALA A 47 -10.38 -24.61 -0.14
CA ALA A 47 -11.09 -24.63 -1.40
C ALA A 47 -11.54 -23.22 -1.79
N LEU A 48 -11.62 -22.95 -3.10
CA LEU A 48 -12.21 -21.73 -3.63
C LEU A 48 -13.61 -21.52 -3.01
N ASN A 49 -13.88 -20.29 -2.60
CA ASN A 49 -15.18 -19.87 -2.05
C ASN A 49 -15.57 -20.54 -0.71
N ALA A 50 -14.61 -21.14 0.00
CA ALA A 50 -14.86 -21.67 1.33
C ALA A 50 -15.18 -20.53 2.32
N ALA A 51 -16.36 -20.61 2.95
CA ALA A 51 -16.84 -19.61 3.90
C ALA A 51 -15.89 -19.48 5.10
N GLY A 52 -15.40 -18.25 5.36
CA GLY A 52 -14.47 -17.97 6.46
C GLY A 52 -13.10 -18.65 6.34
N GLN A 53 -12.78 -19.26 5.19
CA GLN A 53 -11.50 -19.92 4.92
C GLN A 53 -10.90 -19.34 3.64
N PRO A 54 -9.90 -18.44 3.76
CA PRO A 54 -9.34 -17.75 2.60
C PRO A 54 -8.63 -18.71 1.65
N SER A 55 -8.86 -18.54 0.35
CA SER A 55 -8.15 -19.25 -0.73
C SER A 55 -7.25 -18.28 -1.48
N PHE A 56 -6.14 -18.76 -2.06
CA PHE A 56 -5.16 -17.91 -2.72
C PHE A 56 -5.03 -18.30 -4.18
N PHE A 57 -5.23 -17.35 -5.10
CA PHE A 57 -5.02 -17.54 -6.53
C PHE A 57 -3.74 -16.82 -6.97
N THR A 58 -2.82 -17.55 -7.58
CA THR A 58 -1.52 -17.06 -8.06
C THR A 58 -1.44 -17.17 -9.57
N VAL A 59 -0.87 -16.16 -10.21
CA VAL A 59 -0.53 -16.18 -11.63
C VAL A 59 0.86 -15.57 -11.85
N ASP A 60 1.69 -16.24 -12.63
CA ASP A 60 2.94 -15.70 -13.15
C ASP A 60 2.61 -14.59 -14.17
N VAL A 61 3.22 -13.42 -14.00
CA VAL A 61 3.02 -12.28 -14.91
C VAL A 61 4.29 -12.01 -15.72
N PRO A 62 4.18 -11.52 -16.97
CA PRO A 62 5.34 -11.44 -17.87
C PRO A 62 6.40 -10.42 -17.43
N ALA A 63 6.02 -9.40 -16.65
CA ALA A 63 6.91 -8.38 -16.14
C ALA A 63 6.36 -7.75 -14.86
N GLU A 64 7.22 -7.06 -14.11
CA GLU A 64 6.75 -6.13 -13.09
C GLU A 64 5.99 -4.95 -13.71
N GLY A 65 5.05 -4.37 -12.95
CA GLY A 65 4.21 -3.29 -13.42
C GLY A 65 2.82 -3.32 -12.80
N ASN A 66 1.90 -2.59 -13.43
CA ASN A 66 0.53 -2.46 -12.97
C ASN A 66 -0.38 -3.38 -13.79
N TYR A 67 -1.23 -4.14 -13.10
CA TYR A 67 -2.19 -5.05 -13.70
C TYR A 67 -3.59 -4.69 -13.25
N ARG A 68 -4.51 -4.52 -14.21
CA ARG A 68 -5.93 -4.44 -13.92
C ARG A 68 -6.42 -5.86 -13.69
N VAL A 69 -7.05 -6.07 -12.55
CA VAL A 69 -7.75 -7.30 -12.23
C VAL A 69 -9.25 -6.98 -12.26
N THR A 70 -9.98 -7.70 -13.10
CA THR A 70 -11.44 -7.64 -13.18
C THR A 70 -12.00 -8.95 -12.67
N ALA A 71 -12.67 -8.90 -11.52
CA ALA A 71 -13.29 -10.04 -10.87
C ALA A 71 -14.81 -10.02 -11.10
N THR A 72 -15.35 -11.15 -11.54
CA THR A 72 -16.80 -11.38 -11.57
C THR A 72 -17.19 -12.23 -10.37
N LEU A 73 -18.14 -11.71 -9.59
CA LEU A 73 -18.60 -12.25 -8.32
C LEU A 73 -20.07 -12.67 -8.44
N GLY A 74 -20.49 -13.66 -7.67
CA GLY A 74 -21.88 -14.06 -7.52
C GLY A 74 -22.09 -15.58 -7.51
N ALA A 75 -23.12 -16.00 -6.79
CA ALA A 75 -23.51 -17.40 -6.65
C ALA A 75 -25.04 -17.54 -6.66
N ALA A 76 -25.52 -18.79 -6.62
CA ALA A 76 -26.95 -19.06 -6.46
C ALA A 76 -27.49 -18.51 -5.12
N ALA A 77 -26.69 -18.54 -4.06
CA ALA A 77 -26.97 -17.89 -2.79
C ALA A 77 -26.40 -16.46 -2.77
N ALA A 78 -26.90 -15.63 -1.84
CA ALA A 78 -26.27 -14.35 -1.55
C ALA A 78 -24.81 -14.57 -1.11
N SER A 79 -23.94 -13.62 -1.41
CA SER A 79 -22.51 -13.75 -1.15
C SER A 79 -21.91 -12.47 -0.60
N ASN A 80 -20.79 -12.60 0.09
CA ASN A 80 -19.97 -11.50 0.58
C ASN A 80 -18.52 -11.85 0.34
N THR A 81 -17.87 -11.11 -0.57
CA THR A 81 -16.51 -11.39 -1.01
C THR A 81 -15.58 -10.22 -0.70
N THR A 82 -14.48 -10.52 -0.04
CA THR A 82 -13.34 -9.63 0.16
C THR A 82 -12.17 -10.15 -0.69
N ILE A 83 -11.50 -9.25 -1.41
CA ILE A 83 -10.29 -9.59 -2.16
C ILE A 83 -9.13 -8.75 -1.64
N LYS A 84 -8.02 -9.41 -1.33
CA LYS A 84 -6.73 -8.76 -1.03
C LYS A 84 -5.69 -9.22 -2.04
N ALA A 85 -4.58 -8.49 -2.16
CA ALA A 85 -3.47 -8.89 -3.02
C ALA A 85 -2.13 -8.86 -2.29
N GLU A 86 -1.23 -9.74 -2.72
CA GLU A 86 0.12 -9.93 -2.20
C GLU A 86 0.12 -10.07 -0.66
N LEU A 87 0.78 -9.15 0.05
CA LEU A 87 0.83 -9.11 1.51
C LEU A 87 -0.39 -8.40 2.10
N ARG A 88 -1.59 -8.90 1.76
CA ARG A 88 -2.88 -8.47 2.33
C ARG A 88 -3.29 -7.02 2.02
N ARG A 89 -2.81 -6.43 0.91
CA ARG A 89 -3.30 -5.12 0.43
C ARG A 89 -4.79 -5.24 0.08
N LEU A 90 -5.65 -4.43 0.71
CA LEU A 90 -7.10 -4.56 0.57
C LEU A 90 -7.56 -4.03 -0.80
N MET A 91 -8.10 -4.88 -1.66
CA MET A 91 -8.52 -4.47 -3.01
C MET A 91 -10.02 -4.26 -3.11
N LEU A 92 -10.80 -5.24 -2.65
CA LEU A 92 -12.26 -5.17 -2.53
C LEU A 92 -12.65 -5.52 -1.10
N ASP A 93 -13.42 -4.65 -0.47
CA ASP A 93 -13.90 -4.85 0.89
C ASP A 93 -15.37 -5.26 0.89
N SER A 94 -15.64 -6.49 1.32
CA SER A 94 -16.98 -6.95 1.71
C SER A 94 -18.05 -6.74 0.63
N VAL A 95 -17.74 -7.08 -0.62
CA VAL A 95 -18.65 -6.92 -1.76
C VAL A 95 -19.83 -7.89 -1.62
N GLY A 96 -21.00 -7.34 -1.31
CA GLY A 96 -22.26 -8.08 -1.21
C GLY A 96 -22.92 -8.25 -2.58
N VAL A 97 -23.22 -9.49 -2.95
CA VAL A 97 -23.97 -9.80 -4.19
C VAL A 97 -25.22 -10.61 -3.83
N ALA A 98 -26.37 -10.16 -4.32
CA ALA A 98 -27.66 -10.82 -4.08
C ALA A 98 -27.70 -12.23 -4.70
N ALA A 99 -28.55 -13.11 -4.15
CA ALA A 99 -28.74 -14.47 -4.64
C ALA A 99 -29.11 -14.49 -6.14
N GLY A 100 -28.37 -15.28 -6.93
CA GLY A 100 -28.57 -15.41 -8.38
C GLY A 100 -28.08 -14.21 -9.20
N ALA A 101 -27.63 -13.13 -8.57
CA ALA A 101 -27.06 -11.98 -9.26
C ALA A 101 -25.55 -12.17 -9.51
N THR A 102 -25.04 -11.39 -10.45
CA THR A 102 -23.61 -11.29 -10.72
C THR A 102 -23.16 -9.84 -10.68
N GLU A 103 -21.97 -9.60 -10.17
CA GLU A 103 -21.38 -8.27 -10.11
C GLU A 103 -19.94 -8.32 -10.61
N THR A 104 -19.54 -7.31 -11.39
CA THR A 104 -18.14 -7.17 -11.82
C THR A 104 -17.50 -5.98 -11.11
N ARG A 105 -16.30 -6.20 -10.58
CA ARG A 105 -15.48 -5.18 -9.92
C ARG A 105 -14.06 -5.23 -10.46
N SER A 106 -13.42 -4.07 -10.56
CA SER A 106 -12.03 -3.98 -10.99
C SER A 106 -11.20 -3.24 -9.96
N PHE A 107 -9.92 -3.58 -9.88
CA PHE A 107 -8.89 -2.91 -9.08
C PHE A 107 -7.53 -3.05 -9.78
N ILE A 108 -6.53 -2.28 -9.35
CA ILE A 108 -5.19 -2.32 -9.91
C ILE A 108 -4.21 -2.91 -8.90
N VAL A 109 -3.49 -3.96 -9.29
CA VAL A 109 -2.41 -4.54 -8.49
C VAL A 109 -1.07 -4.12 -9.09
N ASN A 110 -0.20 -3.56 -8.25
CA ASN A 110 1.20 -3.35 -8.62
C ASN A 110 2.02 -4.59 -8.23
N VAL A 111 2.66 -5.22 -9.21
CA VAL A 111 3.63 -6.32 -9.05
C VAL A 111 5.04 -5.77 -9.23
N ARG A 112 5.97 -6.17 -8.37
CA ARG A 112 7.34 -5.64 -8.37
C ARG A 112 8.36 -6.71 -8.03
N THR A 113 9.56 -6.55 -8.57
CA THR A 113 10.74 -7.34 -8.19
C THR A 113 11.77 -6.49 -7.46
N ALA A 114 12.74 -7.13 -6.81
CA ALA A 114 13.87 -6.42 -6.19
C ALA A 114 14.81 -5.78 -7.22
N ARG A 115 14.74 -6.14 -8.50
CA ARG A 115 15.62 -5.63 -9.55
C ARG A 115 15.41 -4.13 -9.79
N ILE A 116 16.50 -3.39 -9.96
CA ILE A 116 16.53 -1.98 -10.29
C ILE A 116 17.18 -1.84 -11.66
N ALA A 117 16.43 -1.32 -12.63
CA ALA A 117 16.97 -0.99 -13.94
C ALA A 117 17.77 0.32 -13.88
N ALA A 118 18.83 0.42 -14.67
CA ALA A 118 19.55 1.68 -14.84
C ALA A 118 18.68 2.69 -15.60
N VAL A 119 18.59 3.90 -15.06
CA VAL A 119 17.88 5.05 -15.64
C VAL A 119 18.60 6.34 -15.19
N PRO A 120 18.44 7.50 -15.83
CA PRO A 120 19.24 8.70 -15.53
C PRO A 120 19.30 9.06 -14.03
N GLY A 121 20.46 9.00 -13.38
CA GLY A 121 20.60 9.28 -11.94
C GLY A 121 20.21 8.14 -10.99
N VAL A 122 19.97 6.92 -11.51
CA VAL A 122 19.86 5.69 -10.72
C VAL A 122 20.61 4.55 -11.42
N GLU A 123 21.59 3.98 -10.75
CA GLU A 123 22.37 2.86 -11.27
C GLU A 123 21.57 1.54 -11.25
N ALA A 124 21.93 0.58 -12.09
CA ALA A 124 21.35 -0.75 -12.01
C ALA A 124 21.67 -1.44 -10.66
N GLY A 125 20.86 -2.41 -10.26
CA GLY A 125 21.18 -3.30 -9.15
C GLY A 125 19.94 -3.91 -8.53
N VAL A 126 19.91 -3.99 -7.20
CA VAL A 126 18.79 -4.62 -6.46
C VAL A 126 18.48 -3.87 -5.17
N VAL A 127 17.21 -3.91 -4.75
CA VAL A 127 16.80 -3.54 -3.39
C VAL A 127 17.42 -4.53 -2.41
N LYS A 128 18.01 -4.03 -1.33
CA LYS A 128 18.59 -4.86 -0.27
C LYS A 128 17.48 -5.29 0.71
N LEU A 129 16.76 -6.36 0.34
CA LEU A 129 15.68 -6.94 1.14
C LEU A 129 16.17 -7.37 2.53
N LYS A 130 15.33 -7.19 3.56
CA LYS A 130 15.63 -7.66 4.92
C LYS A 130 15.45 -9.18 5.01
N GLU A 131 16.54 -9.90 5.23
CA GLU A 131 16.55 -11.35 5.45
C GLU A 131 16.17 -11.71 6.91
N PRO A 132 15.40 -12.78 7.17
CA PRO A 132 14.66 -13.62 6.20
C PRO A 132 13.28 -13.05 5.83
N ARG A 133 12.87 -11.95 6.46
CA ARG A 133 11.50 -11.41 6.39
C ARG A 133 11.04 -11.16 4.96
N GLU A 134 11.71 -10.30 4.19
CA GLU A 134 11.31 -9.91 2.83
C GLU A 134 11.64 -10.95 1.76
N SER A 135 12.67 -11.76 1.99
CA SER A 135 13.19 -12.72 1.03
C SER A 135 12.57 -14.10 1.11
N LYS A 136 11.95 -14.44 2.25
CA LYS A 136 11.31 -15.74 2.49
C LYS A 136 9.87 -15.58 2.90
N ASP A 137 9.60 -14.86 3.99
CA ASP A 137 8.25 -14.80 4.59
C ASP A 137 7.30 -13.88 3.81
N GLU A 138 7.85 -12.85 3.16
CA GLU A 138 7.14 -11.79 2.46
C GLU A 138 7.51 -11.76 0.96
N ILE A 139 8.05 -12.86 0.42
CA ILE A 139 8.58 -12.93 -0.94
C ILE A 139 7.55 -12.61 -2.03
N TRP A 140 6.25 -12.80 -1.75
CA TRP A 140 5.14 -12.44 -2.65
C TRP A 140 5.12 -10.93 -2.97
N ALA A 141 5.72 -10.08 -2.14
CA ALA A 141 5.86 -8.66 -2.45
C ALA A 141 7.01 -8.32 -3.42
N TRP A 142 7.86 -9.29 -3.78
CA TRP A 142 9.12 -9.06 -4.49
C TRP A 142 9.43 -10.06 -5.61
N ASP A 143 8.43 -10.83 -6.05
CA ASP A 143 8.56 -11.78 -7.16
C ASP A 143 7.78 -11.34 -8.43
N GLN A 144 7.78 -12.19 -9.45
CA GLN A 144 7.07 -11.94 -10.72
C GLN A 144 5.71 -12.64 -10.75
N ARG A 145 4.99 -12.63 -9.62
CA ARG A 145 3.66 -13.22 -9.50
C ARG A 145 2.68 -12.16 -9.04
N LEU A 146 1.42 -12.37 -9.43
CA LEU A 146 0.28 -11.68 -8.84
C LEU A 146 -0.47 -12.71 -8.00
N THR A 147 -0.60 -12.44 -6.71
CA THR A 147 -1.29 -13.32 -5.75
C THR A 147 -2.50 -12.63 -5.16
N LEU A 148 -3.67 -13.25 -5.27
CA LEU A 148 -4.94 -12.76 -4.70
C LEU A 148 -5.39 -13.65 -3.55
N GLU A 149 -5.77 -13.05 -2.43
CA GLU A 149 -6.51 -13.70 -1.35
C GLU A 149 -8.01 -13.49 -1.60
N ILE A 150 -8.77 -14.59 -1.74
CA ILE A 150 -10.22 -14.60 -1.87
C ILE A 150 -10.82 -15.03 -0.54
N ASN A 151 -11.56 -14.11 0.09
CA ASN A 151 -12.03 -14.20 1.47
C ASN A 151 -13.46 -13.64 1.60
N GLY A 152 -14.01 -13.60 2.81
CA GLY A 152 -15.36 -13.11 3.12
C GLY A 152 -16.16 -14.13 3.92
N SER A 153 -17.34 -13.72 4.40
CA SER A 153 -18.22 -14.63 5.13
C SER A 153 -18.83 -15.71 4.23
N GLN A 154 -18.99 -15.39 2.93
CA GLN A 154 -19.46 -16.33 1.91
C GLN A 154 -18.90 -15.89 0.54
N PRO A 155 -17.60 -16.13 0.27
CA PRO A 155 -16.98 -15.68 -0.97
C PRO A 155 -17.61 -16.36 -2.19
N ALA A 156 -17.67 -15.66 -3.32
CA ALA A 156 -18.26 -16.18 -4.55
C ALA A 156 -17.56 -15.65 -5.80
N LEU A 157 -16.24 -15.88 -5.91
CA LEU A 157 -15.50 -15.59 -7.13
C LEU A 157 -15.90 -16.58 -8.24
N ARG A 158 -16.26 -16.03 -9.41
CA ARG A 158 -16.62 -16.80 -10.61
C ARG A 158 -15.50 -16.80 -11.64
N SER A 159 -14.92 -15.63 -11.91
CA SER A 159 -13.89 -15.48 -12.93
C SER A 159 -12.98 -14.28 -12.66
N LEU A 160 -11.80 -14.32 -13.27
CA LEU A 160 -10.80 -13.25 -13.26
C LEU A 160 -10.35 -12.95 -14.69
N VAL A 161 -10.20 -11.66 -15.01
CA VAL A 161 -9.43 -11.18 -16.16
C VAL A 161 -8.29 -10.31 -15.62
N ILE A 162 -7.07 -10.62 -16.05
CA ILE A 162 -5.85 -9.94 -15.59
C ILE A 162 -5.10 -9.43 -16.81
N GLU A 163 -4.91 -8.11 -16.89
CA GLU A 163 -4.27 -7.45 -18.03
C GLU A 163 -3.27 -6.39 -17.58
N PRO A 164 -2.11 -6.26 -18.26
CA PRO A 164 -1.17 -5.18 -17.97
C PRO A 164 -1.79 -3.83 -18.37
N VAL A 165 -1.66 -2.83 -17.51
CA VAL A 165 -2.18 -1.48 -17.76
C VAL A 165 -1.15 -0.41 -17.45
N ARG A 166 -1.26 0.72 -18.15
CA ARG A 166 -0.51 1.94 -17.82
C ARG A 166 -1.45 2.94 -17.17
N VAL A 167 -1.28 3.11 -15.87
CA VAL A 167 -2.04 4.03 -15.03
C VAL A 167 -1.08 4.79 -14.11
N PRO A 168 -1.44 6.00 -13.64
CA PRO A 168 -0.66 6.68 -12.61
C PRO A 168 -0.45 5.80 -11.40
N THR A 169 0.71 5.93 -10.77
CA THR A 169 1.09 5.16 -9.58
C THR A 169 1.29 6.07 -8.39
N VAL A 170 0.72 5.66 -7.26
CA VAL A 170 1.00 6.21 -5.94
C VAL A 170 1.99 5.28 -5.26
N PHE A 171 3.25 5.72 -5.17
CA PHE A 171 4.29 5.01 -4.44
C PHE A 171 4.26 5.41 -2.97
N LEU A 172 4.39 4.44 -2.07
CA LEU A 172 4.50 4.69 -0.64
C LEU A 172 5.91 4.34 -0.18
N LEU A 173 6.53 5.23 0.57
CA LEU A 173 7.83 5.01 1.19
C LEU A 173 7.74 5.42 2.66
N GLY A 174 8.01 4.47 3.55
CA GLY A 174 7.84 4.68 4.98
C GLY A 174 8.25 3.50 5.86
N ASP A 175 7.87 3.58 7.12
CA ASP A 175 8.19 2.59 8.16
C ASP A 175 7.11 1.50 8.35
N SER A 176 7.08 0.81 9.50
CA SER A 176 6.11 -0.27 9.81
C SER A 176 4.65 0.17 9.78
N THR A 177 4.42 1.47 9.93
CA THR A 177 3.09 2.07 10.04
C THR A 177 2.50 2.37 8.65
N VAL A 178 3.34 2.24 7.62
CA VAL A 178 3.00 2.34 6.19
C VAL A 178 3.14 0.97 5.50
N ALA A 179 4.12 0.16 5.90
CA ALA A 179 4.47 -1.12 5.26
C ALA A 179 3.34 -2.15 5.26
N ASP A 180 3.27 -2.96 4.22
CA ASP A 180 2.37 -4.11 4.20
C ASP A 180 2.76 -5.09 5.33
N GLN A 181 1.78 -5.59 6.08
CA GLN A 181 1.99 -6.57 7.14
C GLN A 181 1.41 -7.91 6.68
N SER A 182 2.26 -8.92 6.55
CA SER A 182 1.87 -10.22 6.00
C SER A 182 0.95 -11.06 6.90
N ARG A 183 0.83 -10.70 8.19
CA ARG A 183 0.08 -11.48 9.19
C ARG A 183 -0.72 -10.59 10.12
N GLU A 184 -1.92 -11.05 10.48
CA GLU A 184 -2.75 -10.49 11.55
C GLU A 184 -1.99 -10.54 12.90
N PRO A 185 -2.30 -9.68 13.87
CA PRO A 185 -3.33 -8.63 13.82
C PRO A 185 -2.82 -7.31 13.22
N TYR A 186 -1.55 -7.24 12.81
CA TYR A 186 -0.94 -6.00 12.36
C TYR A 186 -1.40 -5.61 10.95
N SER A 187 -1.61 -4.31 10.76
CA SER A 187 -1.90 -3.67 9.49
C SER A 187 -1.45 -2.22 9.51
N SER A 188 -1.24 -1.64 8.33
CA SER A 188 -0.82 -0.26 8.14
C SER A 188 -1.79 0.50 7.26
N TRP A 189 -1.72 1.84 7.29
CA TRP A 189 -2.57 2.65 6.43
C TRP A 189 -2.22 2.46 4.95
N GLY A 190 -0.96 2.18 4.61
CA GLY A 190 -0.53 1.96 3.22
C GLY A 190 -1.17 0.71 2.61
N GLN A 191 -1.29 -0.35 3.41
CA GLN A 191 -1.97 -1.59 3.03
C GLN A 191 -3.47 -1.37 2.75
N MET A 192 -4.12 -0.46 3.48
CA MET A 192 -5.56 -0.16 3.36
C MET A 192 -5.89 0.91 2.32
N LEU A 193 -4.94 1.81 2.02
CA LEU A 193 -5.12 2.91 1.07
C LEU A 193 -5.50 2.42 -0.33
N THR A 194 -5.06 1.22 -0.71
CA THR A 194 -5.35 0.57 -1.99
C THR A 194 -6.85 0.48 -2.31
N ALA A 195 -7.70 0.21 -1.31
CA ALA A 195 -9.16 0.10 -1.47
C ALA A 195 -9.89 1.43 -1.69
N LEU A 196 -9.20 2.56 -1.47
CA LEU A 196 -9.80 3.89 -1.49
C LEU A 196 -9.72 4.58 -2.86
N PHE A 197 -8.96 4.01 -3.80
CA PHE A 197 -8.83 4.51 -5.16
C PHE A 197 -9.80 3.82 -6.13
N LYS A 198 -10.23 4.56 -7.15
CA LYS A 198 -10.86 4.02 -8.36
C LYS A 198 -9.85 3.10 -9.07
N PRO A 199 -10.28 2.15 -9.92
CA PRO A 199 -9.39 1.26 -10.67
C PRO A 199 -8.72 1.98 -11.85
N THR A 200 -8.18 3.16 -11.59
CA THR A 200 -7.52 4.08 -12.53
C THR A 200 -6.15 4.49 -12.01
N VAL A 201 -5.74 4.02 -10.84
CA VAL A 201 -4.46 4.29 -10.18
C VAL A 201 -3.96 3.00 -9.53
N ALA A 202 -2.65 2.78 -9.58
CA ALA A 202 -1.99 1.74 -8.81
C ALA A 202 -1.43 2.29 -7.48
N VAL A 203 -1.43 1.48 -6.42
CA VAL A 203 -0.69 1.80 -5.19
C VAL A 203 0.45 0.81 -5.01
N ALA A 204 1.68 1.32 -5.03
CA ALA A 204 2.91 0.55 -4.91
C ALA A 204 3.56 0.82 -3.55
N ASN A 205 3.33 -0.07 -2.58
CA ASN A 205 3.84 0.10 -1.22
C ASN A 205 5.27 -0.41 -1.07
N HIS A 206 6.25 0.50 -1.06
CA HIS A 206 7.68 0.19 -0.86
C HIS A 206 8.15 0.45 0.57
N ALA A 207 7.25 0.80 1.50
CA ALA A 207 7.58 0.97 2.90
C ALA A 207 8.02 -0.35 3.54
N GLN A 208 8.86 -0.27 4.58
CA GLN A 208 9.26 -1.45 5.33
C GLN A 208 9.43 -1.17 6.82
N SER A 209 9.01 -2.15 7.62
CA SER A 209 9.10 -2.14 9.08
C SER A 209 10.52 -1.86 9.57
N GLY A 210 10.65 -0.92 10.50
CA GLY A 210 11.90 -0.57 11.17
C GLY A 210 12.87 0.24 10.31
N GLU A 211 12.40 0.89 9.25
CA GLU A 211 13.22 1.76 8.41
C GLU A 211 13.05 3.25 8.74
N THR A 212 14.02 4.02 8.27
CA THR A 212 14.15 5.48 8.30
C THR A 212 14.41 6.00 6.87
N PHE A 213 14.46 7.32 6.66
CA PHE A 213 14.89 7.85 5.36
C PHE A 213 16.29 7.36 4.97
N ARG A 214 17.24 7.34 5.92
CA ARG A 214 18.57 6.74 5.73
C ARG A 214 18.53 5.31 5.22
N ASP A 215 17.69 4.47 5.82
CA ASP A 215 17.57 3.06 5.43
C ASP A 215 17.04 2.91 4.01
N SER A 216 16.06 3.72 3.61
CA SER A 216 15.53 3.73 2.23
C SER A 216 16.65 3.98 1.21
N LEU A 217 17.55 4.94 1.48
CA LEU A 217 18.72 5.20 0.64
C LEU A 217 19.68 4.01 0.64
N ALA A 218 20.10 3.55 1.82
CA ALA A 218 21.09 2.48 1.97
C ALA A 218 20.63 1.15 1.35
N ARG A 219 19.32 0.87 1.41
CA ARG A 219 18.66 -0.31 0.85
C ARG A 219 18.14 -0.13 -0.56
N ARG A 220 18.31 1.05 -1.14
CA ARG A 220 17.94 1.37 -2.53
C ARG A 220 16.43 1.26 -2.81
N ARG A 221 15.58 1.54 -1.81
CA ARG A 221 14.11 1.51 -2.00
C ARG A 221 13.64 2.67 -2.86
N ILE A 222 14.13 3.88 -2.58
CA ILE A 222 13.85 5.04 -3.42
C ILE A 222 14.41 4.85 -4.84
N ASP A 223 15.59 4.24 -5.00
CA ASP A 223 16.12 3.89 -6.32
C ASP A 223 15.16 2.98 -7.10
N LYS A 224 14.56 1.99 -6.43
CA LYS A 224 13.56 1.13 -7.05
C LYS A 224 12.36 1.92 -7.53
N ILE A 225 11.79 2.80 -6.71
CA ILE A 225 10.68 3.69 -7.10
C ILE A 225 11.10 4.50 -8.34
N LEU A 226 12.22 5.22 -8.27
CA LEU A 226 12.70 6.08 -9.35
C LEU A 226 13.04 5.31 -10.64
N SER A 227 13.31 4.00 -10.56
CA SER A 227 13.57 3.17 -11.73
C SER A 227 12.32 2.80 -12.54
N VAL A 228 11.14 2.86 -11.92
CA VAL A 228 9.87 2.47 -12.56
C VAL A 228 8.85 3.62 -12.66
N MET A 229 9.01 4.65 -11.82
CA MET A 229 8.16 5.84 -11.76
C MET A 229 8.14 6.58 -13.11
N GLN A 230 6.95 7.09 -13.47
CA GLN A 230 6.74 7.97 -14.61
C GLN A 230 6.52 9.43 -14.13
N PRO A 231 6.82 10.44 -14.97
CA PRO A 231 6.47 11.83 -14.64
C PRO A 231 4.98 11.97 -14.31
N GLY A 232 4.67 12.69 -13.22
CA GLY A 232 3.32 12.86 -12.70
C GLY A 232 2.86 11.80 -11.68
N ASP A 233 3.59 10.69 -11.53
CA ASP A 233 3.35 9.74 -10.44
C ASP A 233 3.58 10.41 -9.07
N THR A 234 2.84 9.97 -8.07
CA THR A 234 2.88 10.55 -6.72
C THR A 234 3.68 9.66 -5.78
N VAL A 235 4.53 10.25 -4.92
CA VAL A 235 5.29 9.49 -3.91
C VAL A 235 4.99 10.05 -2.52
N LEU A 236 4.34 9.25 -1.66
CA LEU A 236 4.07 9.62 -0.27
C LEU A 236 5.26 9.21 0.58
N LEU A 237 5.82 10.19 1.29
CA LEU A 237 7.00 10.03 2.14
C LEU A 237 6.59 10.16 3.61
N GLN A 238 6.64 9.06 4.38
CA GLN A 238 6.32 9.08 5.81
C GLN A 238 7.31 8.26 6.64
N PHE A 239 8.16 8.96 7.38
CA PHE A 239 9.02 8.40 8.44
C PHE A 239 8.98 9.30 9.66
N GLY A 240 9.60 8.88 10.77
CA GLY A 240 9.66 9.64 12.02
C GLY A 240 9.73 8.77 13.27
N HIS A 241 9.02 7.63 13.29
CA HIS A 241 8.99 6.76 14.48
C HIS A 241 10.37 6.18 14.82
N ASN A 242 11.10 5.72 13.80
CA ASN A 242 12.43 5.14 13.97
C ASN A 242 13.52 6.20 13.98
N ASP A 243 13.34 7.31 13.26
CA ASP A 243 14.25 8.45 13.25
C ASP A 243 14.35 9.08 14.65
N GLN A 244 13.23 9.15 15.39
CA GLN A 244 13.22 9.57 16.80
C GLN A 244 14.13 8.73 17.69
N LYS A 245 14.34 7.44 17.38
CA LYS A 245 15.26 6.61 18.15
C LYS A 245 16.71 6.90 17.85
N GLN A 246 17.02 7.31 16.62
CA GLN A 246 18.38 7.69 16.25
C GLN A 246 18.87 8.87 17.10
N GLN A 247 17.96 9.68 17.63
CA GLN A 247 18.29 10.72 18.62
C GLN A 247 18.74 10.14 19.96
N LYS A 248 18.15 9.01 20.39
CA LYS A 248 18.51 8.35 21.66
C LYS A 248 19.84 7.62 21.58
N ASP A 249 20.19 7.06 20.43
CA ASP A 249 21.48 6.38 20.20
C ASP A 249 22.57 7.30 19.63
N GLY A 250 22.23 8.57 19.35
CA GLY A 250 23.14 9.60 18.85
C GLY A 250 23.45 9.49 17.35
N SER A 251 22.81 8.59 16.60
CA SER A 251 23.05 8.38 15.18
C SER A 251 22.24 9.31 14.25
N GLY A 252 21.33 10.13 14.79
CA GLY A 252 20.49 11.05 14.03
C GLY A 252 19.71 12.02 14.91
N ASN A 253 19.04 12.98 14.29
CA ASN A 253 18.17 13.98 14.95
C ASN A 253 17.22 14.60 13.93
N ALA A 254 16.37 15.54 14.36
CA ALA A 254 15.44 16.23 13.47
C ALA A 254 16.11 16.94 12.28
N GLN A 255 17.31 17.50 12.46
CA GLN A 255 18.07 18.15 11.37
C GLN A 255 18.54 17.15 10.32
N THR A 256 19.03 15.99 10.78
CA THR A 256 19.41 14.87 9.89
C THR A 256 18.19 14.37 9.13
N TYR A 257 17.07 14.17 9.84
CA TYR A 257 15.79 13.79 9.25
C TYR A 257 15.34 14.77 8.15
N LYS A 258 15.42 16.10 8.40
CA LYS A 258 15.12 17.12 7.38
C LYS A 258 16.00 16.93 6.14
N ALA A 259 17.31 16.79 6.32
CA ALA A 259 18.25 16.68 5.20
C ALA A 259 18.01 15.41 4.36
N GLU A 260 17.72 14.29 5.03
CA GLU A 260 17.41 13.02 4.37
C GLU A 260 16.05 13.08 3.65
N LEU A 261 15.02 13.69 4.23
CA LEU A 261 13.74 13.94 3.57
C LEU A 261 13.89 14.85 2.33
N CYS A 262 14.64 15.96 2.45
CA CYS A 262 14.95 16.83 1.31
C CYS A 262 15.62 16.05 0.18
N THR A 263 16.61 15.21 0.50
CA THR A 263 17.30 14.36 -0.48
C THR A 263 16.31 13.47 -1.24
N HIS A 264 15.34 12.86 -0.56
CA HIS A 264 14.32 12.04 -1.23
C HIS A 264 13.43 12.88 -2.15
N ALA A 265 12.92 14.00 -1.64
CA ALA A 265 12.04 14.88 -2.40
C ALA A 265 12.73 15.44 -3.66
N GLU A 266 13.98 15.90 -3.55
CA GLU A 266 14.78 16.38 -4.68
C GLU A 266 14.94 15.31 -5.77
N ARG A 267 15.22 14.06 -5.36
CA ARG A 267 15.37 12.95 -6.32
C ARG A 267 14.06 12.62 -7.03
N ILE A 268 12.92 12.73 -6.36
CA ILE A 268 11.59 12.53 -6.95
C ILE A 268 11.28 13.67 -7.94
N LEU A 269 11.49 14.92 -7.54
CA LEU A 269 11.29 16.10 -8.40
C LEU A 269 12.17 16.04 -9.64
N ALA A 270 13.44 15.65 -9.51
CA ALA A 270 14.37 15.50 -10.63
C ALA A 270 13.93 14.44 -11.66
N ARG A 271 13.00 13.55 -11.28
CA ARG A 271 12.37 12.55 -12.16
C ARG A 271 10.95 12.92 -12.59
N GLY A 272 10.50 14.14 -12.29
CA GLY A 272 9.17 14.63 -12.65
C GLY A 272 8.05 14.02 -11.81
N GLY A 273 8.35 13.36 -10.70
CA GLY A 273 7.35 12.86 -9.76
C GLY A 273 6.81 13.96 -8.85
N VAL A 274 5.71 13.67 -8.16
CA VAL A 274 5.04 14.56 -7.20
C VAL A 274 5.30 14.04 -5.79
N PRO A 275 6.33 14.53 -5.07
CA PRO A 275 6.53 14.14 -3.68
C PRO A 275 5.46 14.78 -2.79
N VAL A 276 4.89 13.98 -1.90
CA VAL A 276 3.94 14.40 -0.87
C VAL A 276 4.52 14.02 0.47
N VAL A 277 4.77 15.03 1.31
CA VAL A 277 5.28 14.80 2.66
C VAL A 277 4.11 14.46 3.57
N VAL A 278 4.19 13.35 4.28
CA VAL A 278 3.20 12.94 5.27
C VAL A 278 3.92 12.89 6.61
N SER A 279 3.50 13.70 7.59
CA SER A 279 4.04 13.59 8.95
C SER A 279 3.67 12.22 9.52
N SER A 280 4.57 11.56 10.27
CA SER A 280 4.21 10.34 10.99
C SER A 280 3.01 10.58 11.92
N MET A 281 2.02 9.69 11.89
CA MET A 281 0.91 9.77 12.83
C MET A 281 1.41 9.66 14.28
N GLU A 282 0.62 10.16 15.24
CA GLU A 282 0.96 10.08 16.66
C GLU A 282 0.75 8.65 17.21
N ARG A 283 1.45 8.35 18.29
CA ARG A 283 1.23 7.13 19.08
C ARG A 283 0.04 7.30 20.01
N ARG A 284 -0.62 6.20 20.35
CA ARG A 284 -1.67 6.20 21.37
C ARG A 284 -1.04 6.33 22.76
N ASN A 285 -0.95 7.54 23.30
CA ASN A 285 -0.37 7.78 24.61
C ASN A 285 -1.22 8.76 25.40
N PHE A 286 -1.84 8.32 26.50
CA PHE A 286 -2.70 9.14 27.35
C PHE A 286 -2.10 9.29 28.74
N ASP A 287 -2.31 10.45 29.36
CA ASP A 287 -2.03 10.68 30.76
C ASP A 287 -3.10 10.08 31.69
N PRO A 288 -2.86 10.02 33.02
CA PRO A 288 -3.85 9.53 33.97
C PRO A 288 -5.19 10.32 33.94
N GLU A 289 -5.17 11.56 33.49
CA GLU A 289 -6.33 12.42 33.31
C GLU A 289 -7.07 12.18 31.97
N GLY A 290 -6.58 11.26 31.13
CA GLY A 290 -7.19 10.88 29.85
C GLY A 290 -6.87 11.80 28.69
N LYS A 291 -5.92 12.73 28.84
CA LYS A 291 -5.45 13.63 27.77
C LYS A 291 -4.28 13.01 27.01
N LEU A 292 -4.30 13.18 25.69
CA LEU A 292 -3.22 12.68 24.83
C LEU A 292 -1.90 13.39 25.13
N ARG A 293 -0.81 12.63 25.21
CA ARG A 293 0.58 13.09 25.37
C ARG A 293 1.33 12.87 24.06
N PRO A 294 1.45 13.92 23.21
CA PRO A 294 2.18 13.82 21.95
C PRO A 294 3.62 13.38 22.17
N SER A 295 4.11 12.53 21.27
CA SER A 295 5.46 11.97 21.32
C SER A 295 6.25 12.27 20.04
N LEU A 296 5.61 12.70 18.95
CA LEU A 296 6.25 12.84 17.64
C LEU A 296 6.26 14.27 17.08
N THR A 297 5.88 15.27 17.88
CA THR A 297 5.76 16.67 17.45
C THR A 297 7.01 17.20 16.77
N GLU A 298 8.21 16.95 17.30
CA GLU A 298 9.47 17.44 16.72
C GLU A 298 9.69 16.96 15.27
N TYR A 299 9.40 15.70 14.99
CA TYR A 299 9.55 15.12 13.64
C TYR A 299 8.40 15.51 12.72
N ALA A 300 7.19 15.66 13.24
CA ALA A 300 6.06 16.20 12.48
C ALA A 300 6.32 17.67 12.05
N ASP A 301 6.88 18.49 12.95
CA ASP A 301 7.27 19.87 12.67
C ASP A 301 8.43 19.92 11.67
N ALA A 302 9.42 19.03 11.78
CA ALA A 302 10.50 18.91 10.81
C ALA A 302 9.98 18.56 9.41
N ALA A 303 9.04 17.61 9.30
CA ALA A 303 8.40 17.23 8.05
C ALA A 303 7.60 18.41 7.45
N ARG A 304 6.82 19.12 8.28
CA ARG A 304 6.09 20.32 7.86
C ARG A 304 7.02 21.41 7.34
N ALA A 305 8.12 21.65 8.05
CA ALA A 305 9.11 22.64 7.64
C ALA A 305 9.72 22.30 6.28
N VAL A 306 10.10 21.03 6.03
CA VAL A 306 10.60 20.64 4.69
C VAL A 306 9.55 20.85 3.61
N ALA A 307 8.30 20.46 3.85
CA ALA A 307 7.24 20.67 2.87
C ALA A 307 7.01 22.16 2.57
N GLN A 308 7.10 23.05 3.58
CA GLN A 308 7.03 24.50 3.38
C GLN A 308 8.24 25.04 2.63
N ASP A 309 9.45 24.71 3.08
CA ASP A 309 10.73 25.18 2.51
C ASP A 309 10.83 24.80 1.01
N MET A 310 10.44 23.58 0.67
CA MET A 310 10.47 23.03 -0.69
C MET A 310 9.18 23.24 -1.49
N LYS A 311 8.13 23.84 -0.89
CA LYS A 311 6.81 24.06 -1.50
C LYS A 311 6.13 22.77 -2.00
N LEU A 312 6.21 21.72 -1.19
CA LEU A 312 5.60 20.41 -1.46
C LEU A 312 4.21 20.32 -0.83
N ALA A 313 3.39 19.41 -1.36
CA ALA A 313 2.15 19.03 -0.69
C ALA A 313 2.47 18.37 0.66
N PHE A 314 1.68 18.73 1.68
CA PHE A 314 1.84 18.23 3.05
C PHE A 314 0.53 17.64 3.57
N ILE A 315 0.61 16.46 4.18
CA ILE A 315 -0.48 15.82 4.91
C ILE A 315 -0.09 15.74 6.39
N ASP A 316 -0.81 16.49 7.22
CA ASP A 316 -0.59 16.52 8.67
C ASP A 316 -1.28 15.34 9.38
N LEU A 317 -0.86 14.12 9.03
CA LEU A 317 -1.42 12.91 9.62
C LEU A 317 -1.15 12.85 11.14
N ASN A 318 -0.10 13.53 11.63
CA ASN A 318 0.14 13.68 13.07
C ASN A 318 -1.03 14.39 13.73
N ALA A 319 -1.38 15.61 13.29
CA ALA A 319 -2.50 16.36 13.87
C ALA A 319 -3.84 15.62 13.71
N MET A 320 -4.10 15.02 12.54
CA MET A 320 -5.35 14.28 12.31
C MET A 320 -5.47 13.04 13.22
N SER A 321 -4.36 12.31 13.43
CA SER A 321 -4.37 11.15 14.32
C SER A 321 -4.54 11.52 15.80
N GLN A 322 -4.04 12.68 16.23
CA GLN A 322 -4.30 13.17 17.59
C GLN A 322 -5.79 13.44 17.80
N GLN A 323 -6.46 14.07 16.83
CA GLN A 323 -7.91 14.29 16.85
C GLN A 323 -8.68 12.95 16.85
N PHE A 324 -8.24 11.98 16.05
CA PHE A 324 -8.79 10.63 16.02
C PHE A 324 -8.72 9.94 17.39
N TYR A 325 -7.55 9.92 18.04
CA TYR A 325 -7.42 9.31 19.36
C TYR A 325 -8.19 10.09 20.43
N ALA A 326 -8.17 11.42 20.38
CA ALA A 326 -8.93 12.25 21.31
C ALA A 326 -10.44 11.99 21.20
N ALA A 327 -10.97 11.84 19.98
CA ALA A 327 -12.38 11.55 19.74
C ALA A 327 -12.81 10.17 20.27
N LEU A 328 -11.94 9.16 20.20
CA LEU A 328 -12.20 7.85 20.79
C LEU A 328 -11.96 7.81 22.30
N GLY A 329 -11.10 8.68 22.82
CA GLY A 329 -10.64 8.66 24.21
C GLY A 329 -9.78 7.42 24.55
N PRO A 330 -9.32 7.30 25.80
CA PRO A 330 -8.42 6.21 26.21
C PRO A 330 -9.02 4.81 25.98
N GLU A 331 -10.27 4.57 26.33
CA GLU A 331 -10.84 3.21 26.27
C GLU A 331 -11.11 2.74 24.84
N ARG A 332 -11.87 3.52 24.05
CA ARG A 332 -12.25 3.07 22.70
C ARG A 332 -11.09 3.07 21.71
N SER A 333 -10.08 3.92 21.91
CA SER A 333 -8.91 3.95 21.03
C SER A 333 -8.09 2.66 21.05
N GLN A 334 -8.25 1.81 22.08
CA GLN A 334 -7.60 0.49 22.12
C GLN A 334 -8.00 -0.38 20.93
N ALA A 335 -9.23 -0.22 20.40
CA ALA A 335 -9.70 -0.99 19.26
C ALA A 335 -8.93 -0.72 17.97
N ALA A 336 -8.14 0.36 17.88
CA ALA A 336 -7.28 0.68 16.73
C ALA A 336 -5.95 -0.08 16.74
N HIS A 337 -5.67 -0.81 17.83
CA HIS A 337 -4.37 -1.36 18.12
C HIS A 337 -4.43 -2.85 18.41
N PRO A 338 -3.38 -3.62 18.07
CA PRO A 338 -3.31 -5.03 18.39
C PRO A 338 -2.90 -5.26 19.84
N MET A 339 -3.33 -6.41 20.37
CA MET A 339 -2.81 -6.96 21.61
C MET A 339 -1.59 -7.85 21.29
N ASN A 340 -0.47 -7.58 21.95
CA ASN A 340 0.78 -8.31 21.77
C ASN A 340 1.24 -8.84 23.12
N ASN A 341 1.27 -10.17 23.27
CA ASN A 341 1.64 -10.84 24.53
C ASN A 341 0.94 -10.26 25.77
N GLY A 342 -0.37 -9.99 25.66
CA GLY A 342 -1.19 -9.44 26.73
C GLY A 342 -1.00 -7.94 27.01
N LYS A 343 -0.22 -7.23 26.19
CA LYS A 343 -0.06 -5.77 26.26
C LYS A 343 -0.50 -5.10 24.97
N LEU A 344 -1.18 -3.97 25.09
CA LEU A 344 -1.60 -3.19 23.94
C LEU A 344 -0.39 -2.54 23.27
N ASP A 345 -0.25 -2.73 21.96
CA ASP A 345 0.76 -2.02 21.16
C ASP A 345 0.25 -0.61 20.82
N ASN A 346 0.86 0.43 21.37
CA ASN A 346 0.42 1.81 21.16
C ASN A 346 1.03 2.49 19.92
N THR A 347 1.89 1.79 19.17
CA THR A 347 2.54 2.30 17.96
C THR A 347 1.88 1.71 16.71
N HIS A 348 1.78 0.38 16.62
CA HIS A 348 1.26 -0.29 15.42
C HIS A 348 -0.25 -0.45 15.47
N HIS A 349 -0.86 -0.53 14.29
CA HIS A 349 -2.31 -0.61 14.15
C HIS A 349 -2.76 -2.01 13.77
N ASN A 350 -4.02 -2.29 14.07
CA ASN A 350 -4.76 -3.38 13.45
C ASN A 350 -5.54 -2.89 12.23
N ASN A 351 -6.36 -3.75 11.62
CA ASN A 351 -7.12 -3.40 10.42
C ASN A 351 -8.01 -2.14 10.60
N TYR A 352 -8.65 -1.96 11.76
CA TYR A 352 -9.51 -0.81 12.03
C TYR A 352 -8.70 0.49 12.08
N GLY A 353 -7.63 0.52 12.89
CA GLY A 353 -6.76 1.69 13.01
C GLY A 353 -6.11 2.05 11.69
N ALA A 354 -5.63 1.03 10.96
CA ALA A 354 -5.06 1.17 9.63
C ALA A 354 -6.04 1.80 8.62
N MET A 355 -7.30 1.34 8.61
CA MET A 355 -8.32 1.92 7.74
C MET A 355 -8.65 3.37 8.12
N GLN A 356 -8.78 3.69 9.41
CA GLN A 356 -9.03 5.08 9.84
C GLN A 356 -7.90 6.00 9.36
N LEU A 357 -6.64 5.62 9.59
CA LEU A 357 -5.49 6.39 9.13
C LEU A 357 -5.43 6.49 7.60
N ALA A 358 -5.76 5.44 6.86
CA ALA A 358 -5.83 5.48 5.39
C ALA A 358 -6.88 6.47 4.88
N ARG A 359 -8.05 6.54 5.55
CA ARG A 359 -9.07 7.55 5.26
C ARG A 359 -8.55 8.96 5.54
N LEU A 360 -7.82 9.17 6.64
CA LEU A 360 -7.20 10.47 6.94
C LEU A 360 -6.15 10.88 5.91
N VAL A 361 -5.35 9.94 5.40
CA VAL A 361 -4.45 10.21 4.27
C VAL A 361 -5.23 10.58 3.01
N ALA A 362 -6.36 9.91 2.72
CA ALA A 362 -7.22 10.26 1.59
C ALA A 362 -7.85 11.66 1.73
N LEU A 363 -8.24 12.06 2.95
CA LEU A 363 -8.65 13.43 3.26
C LEU A 363 -7.51 14.41 2.98
N GLY A 364 -6.32 14.15 3.52
CA GLY A 364 -5.14 15.00 3.31
C GLY A 364 -4.76 15.17 1.84
N LEU A 365 -4.85 14.10 1.03
CA LEU A 365 -4.63 14.18 -0.42
C LEU A 365 -5.60 15.17 -1.09
N ARG A 366 -6.88 15.16 -0.69
CA ARG A 366 -7.90 16.10 -1.20
C ARG A 366 -7.63 17.53 -0.75
N GLU A 367 -7.35 17.73 0.54
CA GLU A 367 -7.10 19.05 1.13
C GLU A 367 -5.84 19.71 0.58
N ALA A 368 -4.76 18.94 0.43
CA ALA A 368 -3.51 19.38 -0.19
C ALA A 368 -3.60 19.50 -1.72
N ARG A 369 -4.76 19.18 -2.32
CA ARG A 369 -5.03 19.25 -3.77
C ARG A 369 -4.00 18.49 -4.60
N VAL A 370 -3.55 17.34 -4.10
CA VAL A 370 -2.65 16.46 -4.85
C VAL A 370 -3.41 15.93 -6.07
N PRO A 371 -2.86 16.00 -7.30
CA PRO A 371 -3.61 15.63 -8.51
C PRO A 371 -4.27 14.25 -8.47
N VAL A 372 -3.58 13.26 -7.85
CA VAL A 372 -4.09 11.89 -7.74
C VAL A 372 -5.35 11.77 -6.86
N ALA A 373 -5.66 12.76 -6.02
CA ALA A 373 -6.85 12.77 -5.18
C ALA A 373 -8.16 12.71 -5.98
N ALA A 374 -8.16 13.17 -7.23
CA ALA A 374 -9.31 13.05 -8.15
C ALA A 374 -9.66 11.60 -8.50
N GLN A 375 -8.73 10.66 -8.26
CA GLN A 375 -8.90 9.24 -8.50
C GLN A 375 -9.35 8.47 -7.25
N LEU A 376 -9.51 9.14 -6.10
CA LEU A 376 -10.17 8.54 -4.94
C LEU A 376 -11.62 8.20 -5.30
N ARG A 377 -12.16 7.14 -4.70
CA ARG A 377 -13.56 6.76 -4.87
C ARG A 377 -14.51 7.88 -4.40
N ASP A 378 -15.66 7.95 -5.05
CA ASP A 378 -16.65 8.99 -4.77
C ASP A 378 -17.52 8.64 -3.54
N ASP A 379 -17.55 7.36 -3.16
CA ASP A 379 -18.39 6.79 -2.10
C ASP A 379 -17.67 6.64 -0.75
N LEU A 380 -16.53 7.32 -0.54
CA LEU A 380 -15.80 7.28 0.73
C LEU A 380 -16.53 7.96 1.90
N GLY A 381 -17.62 8.67 1.61
CA GLY A 381 -18.36 9.50 2.57
C GLY A 381 -17.53 10.67 3.08
N ALA A 382 -18.08 11.36 4.09
CA ALA A 382 -17.32 12.37 4.83
C ALA A 382 -16.22 11.69 5.67
N ILE A 383 -15.05 12.31 5.70
CA ILE A 383 -13.92 11.89 6.52
C ILE A 383 -13.64 13.04 7.49
N ASP A 384 -13.79 12.76 8.78
CA ASP A 384 -13.57 13.74 9.85
C ASP A 384 -12.78 13.03 10.96
N PRO A 385 -11.54 13.45 11.25
CA PRO A 385 -10.75 12.85 12.32
C PRO A 385 -11.40 12.99 13.70
N ALA A 386 -12.25 13.99 13.93
CA ALA A 386 -13.00 14.15 15.18
C ALA A 386 -14.27 13.28 15.24
N ARG A 387 -14.63 12.58 14.15
CA ARG A 387 -15.80 11.69 14.05
C ARG A 387 -15.42 10.39 13.33
N PRO A 388 -14.52 9.56 13.91
CA PRO A 388 -14.14 8.30 13.29
C PRO A 388 -15.31 7.32 13.18
N LEU A 389 -15.19 6.38 12.24
CA LEU A 389 -16.17 5.29 12.18
C LEU A 389 -16.11 4.50 13.49
N PRO A 390 -17.24 4.14 14.10
CA PRO A 390 -17.21 3.37 15.33
C PRO A 390 -16.55 1.99 15.12
N PRO A 391 -15.65 1.54 16.01
CA PRO A 391 -14.97 0.24 15.84
C PRO A 391 -15.92 -0.94 15.64
N GLU A 392 -17.08 -0.91 16.32
CA GLU A 392 -18.12 -1.92 16.25
C GLU A 392 -18.84 -2.00 14.88
N GLN A 393 -18.68 -0.99 14.03
CA GLN A 393 -19.22 -0.97 12.67
C GLN A 393 -18.16 -1.32 11.62
N PHE A 394 -16.90 -1.46 12.03
CA PHE A 394 -15.81 -1.81 11.13
C PHE A 394 -15.62 -3.32 11.06
N HIS A 395 -15.71 -3.85 9.85
CA HIS A 395 -15.41 -5.24 9.57
C HIS A 395 -14.59 -5.33 8.30
N VAL A 396 -13.48 -6.08 8.37
CA VAL A 396 -12.78 -6.58 7.20
C VAL A 396 -12.53 -8.06 7.43
N ALA A 397 -12.67 -8.87 6.39
CA ALA A 397 -12.40 -10.30 6.49
C ALA A 397 -10.93 -10.52 6.91
N ALA A 398 -10.71 -11.26 8.00
CA ALA A 398 -9.37 -11.50 8.52
C ALA A 398 -8.60 -12.47 7.61
N SER A 399 -7.32 -12.18 7.36
CA SER A 399 -6.44 -13.11 6.66
C SER A 399 -6.07 -14.29 7.59
N PRO A 400 -5.69 -15.46 7.06
CA PRO A 400 -5.55 -16.67 7.89
C PRO A 400 -4.25 -16.69 8.72
N GLY A 401 -3.24 -15.92 8.31
CA GLY A 401 -1.96 -15.84 9.02
C GLY A 401 -2.03 -14.93 10.24
N PHE A 402 -1.56 -15.41 11.39
CA PHE A 402 -1.43 -14.65 12.63
C PHE A 402 0.02 -14.63 13.12
N THR A 403 0.43 -13.57 13.81
CA THR A 403 1.74 -13.44 14.44
C THR A 403 1.67 -12.72 15.78
N GLN A 404 2.47 -13.19 16.74
CA GLN A 404 2.80 -12.48 17.98
C GLN A 404 4.09 -11.65 17.82
N GLN A 405 4.80 -11.79 16.70
CA GLN A 405 5.98 -10.99 16.43
C GLN A 405 5.54 -9.57 16.06
N ARG A 406 5.92 -8.63 16.91
CA ARG A 406 5.71 -7.21 16.67
C ARG A 406 6.47 -6.76 15.41
N PRO A 407 5.88 -5.91 14.54
CA PRO A 407 6.63 -5.29 13.47
C PRO A 407 7.85 -4.55 14.02
N LEU A 408 8.94 -4.55 13.25
CA LEU A 408 10.12 -3.78 13.61
C LEU A 408 9.77 -2.29 13.57
N GLY A 409 10.26 -1.54 14.54
CA GLY A 409 9.80 -0.19 14.82
C GLY A 409 9.04 -0.14 16.14
N ASP A 410 9.10 0.99 16.82
CA ASP A 410 8.61 1.16 18.20
C ASP A 410 8.47 2.64 18.53
#